data_AF-A0A935XAI0-F1
#
_entry.id   AF-A0A935XAI0-F1
#
_cell.length_a   1.000
_cell.length_b   1.000
_cell.length_c   1.000
_cell.angle_alpha   90.00
_cell.angle_beta   90.00
_cell.angle_gamma   90.00
#
_symmetry.space_group_name_H-M   'P 1'
#
loop_
_entity.id
_entity.type
_entity.pdbx_description
1 polymer ?
#
loop_
_entity_poly.entity_id
_entity_poly.type
_entity_poly.pdbx_seq_one_letter_code
_entity_poly.pdbx_strand_id
1 'polypeptide(L)'
;MKSLQEVVEYAKANNIRATTNASVRAAEQLPMEFAKRISTLKDGEVVAVPGANGVAVIQIAASQVQPLDEEKAKPFIQQFMQNKARMELAQAELKNLRGAAKIEYVGDFASASAEPAAAEPAAGSQSLEQQATQQPVPATGTGTTDDHQDALEKGLSGLKK
;
A
#
# COMPACT_ATOMS: atom_id res chain seq x y z
N MET A 1 4.33 28.04 1.40
CA MET A 1 4.24 26.57 1.56
C MET A 1 4.81 25.96 0.30
N LYS A 2 5.65 24.94 0.41
CA LYS A 2 6.22 24.29 -0.76
C LYS A 2 5.11 23.51 -1.47
N SER A 3 4.82 23.85 -2.72
CA SER A 3 3.86 23.10 -3.53
C SER A 3 4.38 21.69 -3.81
N LEU A 4 3.49 20.74 -4.13
CA LEU A 4 3.92 19.39 -4.54
C LEU A 4 4.87 19.45 -5.73
N GLN A 5 4.67 20.44 -6.62
CA GLN A 5 5.55 20.74 -7.75
C GLN A 5 6.98 21.06 -7.30
N GLU A 6 7.15 21.96 -6.33
CA GLU A 6 8.47 22.32 -5.78
C GLU A 6 9.17 21.14 -5.11
N VAL A 7 8.40 20.23 -4.48
CA VAL A 7 8.96 19.02 -3.87
C VAL A 7 9.47 18.05 -4.93
N VAL A 8 8.73 17.89 -6.03
CA VAL A 8 9.17 17.06 -7.17
C VAL A 8 10.40 17.68 -7.85
N GLU A 9 10.43 19.00 -8.04
CA GLU A 9 11.60 19.70 -8.58
C GLU A 9 12.82 19.57 -7.68
N TYR A 10 12.65 19.71 -6.37
CA TYR A 10 13.71 19.47 -5.39
C TYR A 10 14.22 18.03 -5.43
N ALA A 11 13.32 17.05 -5.51
CA ALA A 11 13.70 15.64 -5.61
C ALA A 11 14.52 15.37 -6.89
N LYS A 12 14.09 15.92 -8.03
CA LYS A 12 14.82 15.83 -9.30
C LYS A 12 16.21 16.48 -9.22
N ALA A 13 16.30 17.70 -8.70
CA ALA A 13 17.57 18.43 -8.57
C ALA A 13 18.60 17.71 -7.69
N ASN A 14 18.12 16.95 -6.70
CA ASN A 14 18.96 16.18 -5.77
C ASN A 14 19.12 14.69 -6.17
N ASN A 15 18.70 14.30 -7.37
CA ASN A 15 18.72 12.89 -7.85
C ASN A 15 17.99 11.90 -6.92
N ILE A 16 16.97 12.37 -6.19
CA ILE A 16 16.11 11.55 -5.34
C ILE A 16 15.00 10.96 -6.21
N ARG A 17 14.87 9.63 -6.21
CA ARG A 17 13.78 8.95 -6.93
C ARG A 17 12.45 9.29 -6.26
N ALA A 18 11.59 9.98 -6.99
CA ALA A 18 10.23 10.30 -6.55
C ALA A 18 9.21 9.70 -7.53
N THR A 19 8.12 9.17 -6.98
CA THR A 19 6.96 8.71 -7.73
C THR A 19 5.78 9.57 -7.33
N THR A 20 5.04 10.07 -8.31
CA THR A 20 3.85 10.89 -8.09
C THR A 20 2.62 10.10 -8.49
N ASN A 21 1.66 10.01 -7.57
CA ASN A 21 0.36 9.39 -7.81
C ASN A 21 -0.74 10.29 -7.23
N ALA A 22 -1.89 10.32 -7.90
CA ALA A 22 -3.09 10.99 -7.43
C ALA A 22 -4.18 9.94 -7.24
N SER A 23 -4.89 9.98 -6.12
CA SER A 23 -5.91 8.99 -5.83
C SER A 23 -6.97 9.51 -4.87
N VAL A 24 -8.23 9.17 -5.13
CA VAL A 24 -9.35 9.43 -4.22
C VAL A 24 -9.48 8.27 -3.24
N ARG A 25 -9.71 8.58 -1.96
CA ARG A 25 -9.88 7.59 -0.89
C ARG A 25 -11.08 7.99 -0.04
N ALA A 26 -11.94 7.03 0.27
CA ALA A 26 -12.99 7.22 1.26
C ALA A 26 -12.37 7.29 2.66
N ALA A 27 -12.98 8.06 3.56
CA ALA A 27 -12.49 8.19 4.94
C ALA A 27 -12.41 6.84 5.67
N GLU A 28 -13.34 5.93 5.39
CA GLU A 28 -13.40 4.58 5.97
C GLU A 28 -12.26 3.66 5.55
N GLN A 29 -11.57 3.98 4.45
CA GLN A 29 -10.42 3.20 3.97
C GLN A 29 -9.09 3.71 4.54
N LEU A 30 -9.10 4.86 5.23
CA LEU A 30 -7.89 5.43 5.81
C LEU A 30 -7.66 4.83 7.22
N PRO A 31 -6.40 4.54 7.59
CA PRO A 31 -6.08 4.24 8.98
C PRO A 31 -6.54 5.37 9.91
N MET A 32 -7.13 5.05 11.06
CA MET A 32 -7.77 6.03 11.95
C MET A 32 -6.85 7.20 12.34
N GLU A 33 -5.59 6.90 12.64
CA GLU A 33 -4.59 7.92 12.99
C GLU A 33 -4.28 8.85 11.81
N PHE A 34 -4.28 8.30 10.60
CA PHE A 34 -4.06 9.08 9.39
C PHE A 34 -5.31 9.89 9.00
N ALA A 35 -6.50 9.33 9.17
CA ALA A 35 -7.77 10.02 8.95
C ALA A 35 -7.90 11.26 9.86
N LYS A 36 -7.60 11.13 11.16
CA LYS A 36 -7.57 12.27 12.10
C LYS A 36 -6.62 13.36 11.62
N ARG A 37 -5.39 12.99 11.23
CA ARG A 37 -4.38 13.94 10.78
C ARG A 37 -4.76 14.65 9.48
N ILE A 38 -5.40 13.97 8.54
CA ILE A 38 -5.86 14.60 7.29
C ILE A 38 -7.11 15.46 7.53
N SER A 39 -8.00 15.04 8.42
CA SER A 39 -9.25 15.78 8.70
C SER A 39 -9.03 17.21 9.22
N THR A 40 -7.86 17.50 9.79
CA THR A 40 -7.49 18.85 10.24
C THR A 40 -6.95 19.74 9.12
N LEU A 41 -6.60 19.16 7.97
CA LEU A 41 -5.98 19.85 6.84
C LEU A 41 -7.05 20.37 5.88
N LYS A 42 -6.74 21.47 5.21
CA LYS A 42 -7.59 22.03 4.15
C LYS A 42 -7.16 21.57 2.77
N ASP A 43 -8.06 21.74 1.81
CA ASP A 43 -7.73 21.56 0.40
C ASP A 43 -6.54 22.46 0.00
N GLY A 44 -5.58 21.89 -0.72
CA GLY A 44 -4.32 22.50 -1.11
C GLY A 44 -3.18 22.33 -0.09
N GLU A 45 -3.47 21.93 1.15
CA GLU A 45 -2.46 21.76 2.20
C GLU A 45 -1.64 20.48 1.99
N VAL A 46 -0.37 20.53 2.40
CA VAL A 46 0.61 19.47 2.19
C VAL A 46 1.10 18.93 3.52
N VAL A 47 1.12 17.60 3.65
CA VAL A 47 1.63 16.89 4.82
C VAL A 47 2.71 15.90 4.42
N ALA A 48 3.83 15.91 5.16
CA ALA A 48 4.85 14.88 5.05
C ALA A 48 4.56 13.74 6.04
N VAL A 49 4.57 12.52 5.53
CA VAL A 49 4.34 11.29 6.27
C VAL A 49 5.58 10.41 6.14
N PRO A 50 6.25 10.06 7.25
CA PRO A 50 7.33 9.10 7.19
C PRO A 50 6.76 7.72 6.84
N GLY A 51 7.40 7.03 5.90
CA GLY A 51 7.12 5.64 5.56
C GLY A 51 8.36 4.77 5.80
N ALA A 52 8.20 3.45 5.68
CA ALA A 52 9.27 2.49 5.97
C ALA A 52 10.55 2.72 5.12
N ASN A 53 10.41 3.17 3.87
CA ASN A 53 11.51 3.31 2.91
C ASN A 53 11.67 4.75 2.37
N GLY A 54 11.14 5.76 3.07
CA GLY A 54 11.23 7.15 2.62
C GLY A 54 10.16 8.05 3.20
N VAL A 55 9.96 9.22 2.58
CA VAL A 55 8.95 10.20 2.98
C VAL A 55 7.91 10.33 1.88
N ALA A 56 6.65 10.11 2.23
CA ALA A 56 5.53 10.44 1.37
C ALA A 56 5.12 11.89 1.62
N VAL A 57 5.03 12.68 0.55
CA VAL A 57 4.51 14.05 0.62
C VAL A 57 3.15 14.06 -0.05
N ILE A 58 2.12 14.37 0.73
CA ILE A 58 0.72 14.22 0.33
C ILE A 58 0.09 15.61 0.33
N GLN A 59 -0.52 15.99 -0.79
CA GLN A 59 -1.32 17.20 -0.90
C GLN A 59 -2.80 16.83 -0.92
N ILE A 60 -3.63 17.51 -0.14
CA ILE A 60 -5.08 17.34 -0.18
C ILE A 60 -5.60 18.05 -1.43
N ALA A 61 -6.00 17.28 -2.45
CA ALA A 61 -6.48 17.85 -3.70
C ALA A 61 -7.90 18.43 -3.56
N ALA A 62 -8.79 17.70 -2.87
CA ALA A 62 -10.15 18.10 -2.60
C ALA A 62 -10.72 17.26 -1.44
N SER A 63 -11.61 17.85 -0.64
CA SER A 63 -12.37 17.16 0.40
C SER A 63 -13.87 17.23 0.11
N GLN A 64 -14.56 16.10 0.21
CA GLN A 64 -16.01 16.02 -0.02
C GLN A 64 -16.69 15.35 1.16
N VAL A 65 -17.82 15.94 1.58
CA VAL A 65 -18.66 15.38 2.64
C VAL A 65 -19.50 14.25 2.05
N GLN A 66 -19.18 13.02 2.41
CA GLN A 66 -19.91 11.81 2.01
C GLN A 66 -20.30 11.03 3.26
N PRO A 67 -21.42 11.38 3.92
CA PRO A 67 -21.87 10.66 5.09
C PRO A 67 -22.30 9.25 4.70
N LEU A 68 -21.85 8.26 5.46
CA LEU A 68 -22.22 6.86 5.28
C LEU A 68 -23.30 6.48 6.30
N ASP A 69 -24.33 5.77 5.84
CA ASP A 69 -25.33 5.20 6.74
C ASP A 69 -24.78 4.01 7.52
N GLU A 70 -25.41 3.69 8.64
CA GLU A 70 -24.96 2.63 9.54
C GLU A 70 -24.90 1.27 8.83
N GLU A 71 -25.88 0.97 7.97
CA GLU A 71 -25.96 -0.31 7.27
C GLU A 71 -24.79 -0.52 6.30
N LYS A 72 -24.39 0.53 5.58
CA LYS A 72 -23.21 0.49 4.71
C LYS A 72 -21.90 0.58 5.48
N ALA A 73 -21.90 1.16 6.69
CA ALA A 73 -20.71 1.25 7.53
C ALA A 73 -20.34 -0.08 8.22
N LYS A 74 -21.34 -0.93 8.53
CA LYS A 74 -21.15 -2.25 9.20
C LYS A 74 -19.98 -3.09 8.67
N PRO A 75 -19.85 -3.38 7.35
CA PRO A 75 -18.75 -4.20 6.85
C PRO A 75 -17.37 -3.57 7.10
N PHE A 76 -17.25 -2.24 7.03
CA PHE A 76 -16.00 -1.54 7.28
C PHE A 76 -15.60 -1.61 8.75
N ILE A 77 -16.56 -1.42 9.67
CA ILE A 77 -16.34 -1.56 11.11
C ILE A 77 -15.89 -2.99 11.45
N GLN A 78 -16.55 -4.00 10.88
CA GLN A 78 -16.17 -5.39 11.09
C GLN A 78 -14.75 -5.69 10.60
N GLN A 79 -14.40 -5.22 9.40
CA GLN A 79 -13.04 -5.35 8.86
C GLN A 79 -12.01 -4.68 9.76
N PHE A 80 -12.32 -3.48 10.27
CA PHE A 80 -11.45 -2.77 11.21
C PHE A 80 -11.21 -3.57 12.48
N MET A 81 -12.27 -4.12 13.09
CA MET A 81 -12.16 -4.93 14.30
C MET A 81 -11.33 -6.20 14.07
N GLN A 82 -11.51 -6.86 12.92
CA GLN A 82 -10.69 -8.02 12.55
C GLN A 82 -9.22 -7.65 12.39
N ASN A 83 -8.92 -6.54 11.70
CA ASN A 83 -7.54 -6.07 11.51
C ASN A 83 -6.90 -5.70 12.85
N LYS A 84 -7.63 -5.01 13.73
CA LYS A 84 -7.18 -4.63 15.07
C LYS A 84 -6.85 -5.87 15.90
N ALA A 85 -7.75 -6.85 15.96
CA ALA A 85 -7.53 -8.08 16.71
C ALA A 85 -6.31 -8.88 16.20
N ARG A 86 -6.12 -8.96 14.88
CA ARG A 86 -4.91 -9.59 14.29
C ARG A 86 -3.63 -8.88 14.69
N MET A 87 -3.65 -7.54 14.68
CA MET A 87 -2.48 -6.73 15.00
C MET A 87 -2.14 -6.82 16.50
N GLU A 88 -3.15 -6.80 17.37
CA GLU A 88 -2.99 -6.99 18.81
C GLU A 88 -2.43 -8.38 19.13
N LEU A 89 -2.94 -9.43 18.49
CA LEU A 89 -2.42 -10.80 18.66
C LEU A 89 -0.96 -10.88 18.20
N ALA A 90 -0.63 -10.33 17.03
CA ALA A 90 0.74 -10.32 16.52
C ALA A 90 1.70 -9.56 17.46
N GLN A 91 1.28 -8.42 18.02
CA GLN A 91 2.06 -7.67 18.99
C GLN A 91 2.25 -8.43 20.30
N ALA A 92 1.19 -9.07 20.80
CA ALA A 92 1.24 -9.88 22.01
C ALA A 92 2.21 -11.06 21.84
N GLU A 93 2.11 -11.80 20.73
CA GLU A 93 3.03 -12.91 20.45
C GLU A 93 4.47 -12.44 20.25
N LEU A 94 4.70 -11.33 19.56
CA LEU A 94 6.04 -10.78 19.41
C LEU A 94 6.64 -10.38 20.76
N LYS A 95 5.83 -9.82 21.67
CA LYS A 95 6.25 -9.50 23.03
C LYS A 95 6.55 -10.77 23.84
N ASN A 96 5.71 -11.80 23.72
CA ASN A 96 5.93 -13.09 24.37
C ASN A 96 7.23 -13.75 23.88
N LEU A 97 7.45 -13.80 22.57
CA LEU A 97 8.67 -14.34 21.96
C LEU A 97 9.92 -13.57 22.40
N ARG A 98 9.86 -12.23 22.41
CA ARG A 98 10.98 -11.40 22.90
C ARG A 98 11.23 -11.59 24.40
N GLY A 99 10.19 -11.73 25.21
CA GLY A 99 10.30 -11.93 26.65
C GLY A 99 10.80 -13.32 27.04
N ALA A 100 10.42 -14.35 26.29
CA ALA A 100 10.86 -15.73 26.51
C ALA A 100 12.25 -16.02 25.91
N ALA A 101 12.68 -15.27 24.91
CA ALA A 101 13.98 -15.44 24.29
C ALA A 101 15.10 -14.83 25.16
N LYS A 102 16.20 -15.58 25.33
CA LYS A 102 17.44 -15.04 25.88
C LYS A 102 18.17 -14.28 24.76
N ILE A 103 17.95 -12.97 24.68
CA ILE A 103 18.60 -12.13 23.67
C ILE A 103 19.92 -11.60 24.23
N GLU A 104 21.04 -12.13 23.73
CA GLU A 104 22.38 -11.64 24.06
C GLU A 104 22.85 -10.65 22.99
N TYR A 105 23.09 -9.40 23.39
CA TYR A 105 23.62 -8.35 22.52
C TYR A 105 25.15 -8.32 22.65
N VAL A 106 25.88 -8.50 21.54
CA VAL A 106 27.35 -8.56 21.50
C VAL A 106 27.96 -7.41 20.70
N GLY A 107 29.20 -7.02 21.05
CA GLY A 107 29.95 -5.94 20.38
C GLY A 107 29.31 -4.57 20.55
N ASP A 108 29.30 -3.76 19.49
CA ASP A 108 28.78 -2.38 19.53
C ASP A 108 27.28 -2.28 19.88
N PHE A 109 26.52 -3.38 19.73
CA PHE A 109 25.09 -3.47 20.10
C PHE A 109 24.84 -3.74 21.58
N ALA A 110 25.87 -4.08 22.37
CA ALA A 110 25.74 -4.26 23.82
C ALA A 110 25.32 -2.95 24.53
N SER A 111 25.65 -1.80 23.95
CA SER A 111 25.24 -0.47 24.43
C SER A 111 23.77 -0.13 24.14
N ALA A 112 23.13 -0.82 23.19
CA ALA A 112 21.74 -0.61 22.79
C ALA A 112 20.72 -1.39 23.64
N SER A 113 21.19 -2.23 24.58
CA SER A 113 20.35 -3.06 25.47
C SER A 113 19.53 -2.25 26.48
N ALA A 114 19.79 -0.95 26.63
CA ALA A 114 19.17 -0.11 27.66
C ALA A 114 17.89 0.63 27.22
N GLU A 115 17.46 0.55 25.97
CA GLU A 115 16.26 1.26 25.53
C GLU A 115 15.39 0.39 24.62
N PRO A 116 14.13 0.11 24.99
CA PRO A 116 13.25 -0.70 24.16
C PRO A 116 12.93 0.12 22.91
N ALA A 117 13.61 -0.19 21.82
CA ALA A 117 13.22 0.29 20.50
C ALA A 117 11.80 -0.21 20.23
N ALA A 118 10.83 0.70 20.38
CA ALA A 118 9.46 0.52 19.95
C ALA A 118 9.45 0.44 18.41
N ALA A 119 9.82 -0.74 17.89
CA ALA A 119 9.50 -1.13 16.53
C ALA A 119 7.99 -1.42 16.50
N GLU A 120 7.22 -0.37 16.28
CA GLU A 120 5.82 -0.42 15.91
C GLU A 120 5.70 -1.37 14.70
N PRO A 121 4.84 -2.41 14.74
CA PRO A 121 4.70 -3.29 13.60
C PRO A 121 4.19 -2.47 12.43
N ALA A 122 5.00 -2.44 11.36
CA ALA A 122 4.55 -1.96 10.07
C ALA A 122 3.24 -2.67 9.73
N ALA A 123 2.13 -1.93 9.82
CA ALA A 123 0.85 -2.36 9.31
C ALA A 123 1.09 -2.83 7.87
N GLY A 124 0.90 -4.13 7.66
CA GLY A 124 1.12 -4.76 6.37
C GLY A 124 0.28 -4.08 5.31
N SER A 125 0.91 -3.25 4.49
CA SER A 125 0.44 -2.95 3.14
C SER A 125 0.60 -4.24 2.33
N GLN A 126 -0.35 -5.16 2.50
CA GLN A 126 -0.51 -6.24 1.53
C GLN A 126 -1.00 -5.62 0.22
N SER A 127 -0.04 -5.49 -0.70
CA SER A 127 -0.16 -5.82 -2.12
C SER A 127 -1.37 -5.21 -2.85
N LEU A 128 -1.22 -3.96 -3.32
CA LEU A 128 -1.99 -3.45 -4.46
C LEU A 128 -1.44 -3.91 -5.82
N GLU A 129 -0.33 -4.67 -5.83
CA GLU A 129 0.37 -5.04 -7.07
C GLU A 129 -0.06 -6.40 -7.69
N GLN A 130 -1.04 -7.10 -7.11
CA GLN A 130 -1.38 -8.48 -7.55
C GLN A 130 -2.82 -8.69 -8.06
N GLN A 131 -3.50 -7.62 -8.47
CA GLN A 131 -4.70 -7.73 -9.32
C GLN A 131 -4.67 -6.71 -10.46
N ALA A 132 -3.67 -6.79 -11.34
CA ALA A 132 -3.69 -6.09 -12.62
C ALA A 132 -2.86 -6.78 -13.72
N THR A 133 -2.88 -8.11 -13.79
CA THR A 133 -2.49 -8.86 -15.00
C THR A 133 -3.69 -9.47 -15.74
N GLN A 134 -4.88 -8.89 -15.56
CA GLN A 134 -5.96 -9.06 -16.53
C GLN A 134 -5.68 -8.14 -17.73
N GLN A 135 -4.87 -8.69 -18.64
CA GLN A 135 -5.05 -8.70 -20.10
C GLN A 135 -5.58 -7.40 -20.75
N PRO A 136 -4.76 -6.68 -21.54
CA PRO A 136 -5.31 -5.68 -22.44
C PRO A 136 -6.09 -6.39 -23.56
N VAL A 137 -7.38 -6.08 -23.65
CA VAL A 137 -8.15 -6.24 -24.90
C VAL A 137 -7.67 -5.17 -25.89
N PRO A 138 -7.32 -5.52 -27.13
CA PRO A 138 -7.44 -4.59 -28.24
C PRO A 138 -8.71 -4.92 -29.01
N ALA A 139 -9.70 -4.04 -28.93
CA ALA A 139 -10.70 -3.93 -29.98
C ALA A 139 -10.06 -3.13 -31.13
N THR A 140 -10.01 -3.70 -32.34
CA THR A 140 -10.71 -3.19 -33.54
C THR A 140 -10.36 -4.08 -34.75
N GLY A 141 -11.38 -4.64 -35.41
CA GLY A 141 -11.47 -4.65 -36.88
C GLY A 141 -10.97 -5.87 -37.68
N THR A 142 -11.94 -6.69 -38.09
CA THR A 142 -12.07 -7.36 -39.41
C THR A 142 -11.00 -8.35 -39.90
N GLY A 143 -11.36 -9.65 -39.97
CA GLY A 143 -10.68 -10.62 -40.84
C GLY A 143 -10.90 -12.09 -40.46
N THR A 144 -11.83 -12.74 -41.17
CA THR A 144 -11.92 -14.16 -41.59
C THR A 144 -11.50 -15.32 -40.66
N THR A 145 -12.43 -16.26 -40.50
CA THR A 145 -12.45 -17.47 -39.67
C THR A 145 -11.53 -18.64 -40.11
N ASP A 146 -10.46 -18.42 -40.88
CA ASP A 146 -9.67 -19.53 -41.47
C ASP A 146 -8.35 -19.89 -40.74
N ASP A 147 -7.77 -19.00 -39.92
CA ASP A 147 -6.46 -19.24 -39.29
C ASP A 147 -6.47 -20.26 -38.13
N HIS A 148 -7.64 -20.58 -37.58
CA HIS A 148 -7.74 -21.48 -36.42
C HIS A 148 -7.63 -22.97 -36.79
N GLN A 149 -7.88 -23.36 -38.05
CA GLN A 149 -7.75 -24.75 -38.49
C GLN A 149 -6.31 -25.10 -38.86
N ASP A 150 -5.60 -24.15 -39.48
CA ASP A 150 -4.21 -24.30 -39.93
C ASP A 150 -3.22 -24.45 -38.75
N ALA A 151 -3.54 -23.84 -37.60
CA ALA A 151 -2.76 -23.99 -36.38
C ALA A 151 -2.93 -25.36 -35.70
N LEU A 152 -4.07 -26.02 -35.90
CA LEU A 152 -4.37 -27.33 -35.31
C LEU A 152 -3.73 -28.48 -36.12
N GLU A 153 -3.71 -28.38 -37.45
CA GLU A 153 -3.07 -29.40 -38.30
C GLU A 153 -1.54 -29.44 -38.15
N LYS A 154 -0.90 -28.28 -37.96
CA LYS A 154 0.55 -28.21 -37.68
C LYS A 154 0.95 -28.83 -36.34
N GLY A 155 0.06 -28.84 -35.36
CA GLY A 155 0.29 -29.45 -34.04
C GLY A 155 0.27 -30.98 -34.08
N LEU A 156 -0.61 -31.59 -34.89
CA LEU A 156 -0.69 -33.05 -35.00
C LEU A 156 0.44 -33.66 -35.85
N SER A 157 0.98 -32.90 -36.82
CA SER A 157 2.06 -33.40 -37.70
C SER A 157 3.40 -33.61 -36.97
N GLY A 158 3.60 -32.97 -35.82
CA GLY A 158 4.81 -33.14 -34.99
C GLY A 158 4.84 -34.40 -34.12
N LEU A 159 3.71 -35.13 -34.01
CA LEU A 159 3.56 -36.28 -33.10
C LEU A 159 3.64 -37.64 -33.80
N LYS A 160 3.98 -37.67 -35.09
CA LYS A 160 4.30 -38.91 -35.83
C LYS A 160 5.76 -38.90 -36.28
N LYS A 161 6.65 -39.24 -35.35
CA LYS A 161 7.86 -40.02 -35.60
C LYS A 161 8.14 -40.93 -34.42
#